data_AF-A0ABD5AZ41-F1
#
_entry.id   AF-A0ABD5AZ41-F1
#
_cell.length_a   1.000
_cell.length_b   1.000
_cell.length_c   1.000
_cell.angle_alpha   90.00
_cell.angle_beta   90.00
_cell.angle_gamma   90.00
#
_symmetry.space_group_name_H-M   'P 1'
#
loop_
_entity.id
_entity.type
_entity.pdbx_description
1 polymer ?
#
loop_
_entity_poly.entity_id
_entity_poly.type
_entity_poly.pdbx_seq_one_letter_code
_entity_poly.pdbx_strand_id
1 'polypeptide(L)'
;MGNYFPYAFEDKRYHTWNYHLKNKFGQKIFKVALDGGFDCPNRDGTVAHGGCTFCSAAGSGDFAGNRAEPIEVQFKKIKERMHEKWSEGQYIAYFQAFTNTHAPVEVLKEKYEPVLKEDGVVGLSIATRPDCLPDDVVEYLAELNQRTYLWVELGLQTVHQSTSDLINRAHDMQTYYDGVTKLRKHNINVCT
;
A
#
# COMPACT_ATOMS: atom_id res chain seq x y z
N MET A 1 -20.72 -8.82 33.58
CA MET A 1 -19.75 -7.71 33.49
C MET A 1 -19.65 -7.32 32.03
N GLY A 2 -20.21 -6.15 31.68
CA GLY A 2 -20.30 -5.68 30.31
C GLY A 2 -18.92 -5.37 29.74
N ASN A 3 -18.71 -5.75 28.48
CA ASN A 3 -17.46 -5.50 27.76
C ASN A 3 -17.31 -3.98 27.58
N TYR A 4 -16.46 -3.33 28.38
CA TYR A 4 -16.35 -1.87 28.51
C TYR A 4 -15.53 -1.20 27.38
N PHE A 5 -15.25 -1.92 26.28
CA PHE A 5 -14.49 -1.37 25.16
C PHE A 5 -15.43 -0.86 24.07
N PRO A 6 -15.47 0.46 23.77
CA PRO A 6 -16.43 1.06 22.83
C PRO A 6 -16.37 0.49 21.40
N TYR A 7 -15.26 -0.16 21.04
CA TYR A 7 -15.00 -0.72 19.71
C TYR A 7 -14.84 -2.24 19.73
N ALA A 8 -15.41 -2.92 20.72
CA ALA A 8 -15.36 -4.38 20.82
C ALA A 8 -16.07 -5.00 19.60
N PHE A 9 -15.35 -5.88 18.89
CA PHE A 9 -15.88 -6.62 17.74
C PHE A 9 -15.34 -8.03 17.75
N GLU A 10 -16.22 -9.03 17.62
CA GLU A 10 -15.84 -10.45 17.71
C GLU A 10 -14.99 -10.75 18.97
N ASP A 11 -15.39 -10.21 20.13
CA ASP A 11 -14.69 -10.37 21.42
C ASP A 11 -13.24 -9.85 21.49
N LYS A 12 -12.79 -9.08 20.50
CA LYS A 12 -11.46 -8.49 20.48
C LYS A 12 -11.43 -7.18 21.27
N ARG A 13 -10.38 -7.02 22.09
CA ARG A 13 -10.11 -5.82 22.91
C ARG A 13 -9.27 -4.76 22.18
N TYR A 14 -9.28 -4.79 20.86
CA TYR A 14 -8.54 -3.86 20.01
C TYR A 14 -9.29 -3.62 18.70
N HIS A 15 -9.05 -2.45 18.12
CA HIS A 15 -9.72 -2.00 16.90
C HIS A 15 -9.11 -2.69 15.68
N THR A 16 -9.67 -3.83 15.27
CA THR A 16 -9.15 -4.55 14.11
C THR A 16 -9.36 -3.79 12.82
N TRP A 17 -8.47 -4.00 11.85
CA TRP A 17 -8.64 -3.46 10.50
C TRP A 17 -9.95 -3.92 9.84
N ASN A 18 -10.34 -5.18 10.06
CA ASN A 18 -11.61 -5.71 9.57
C ASN A 18 -12.82 -4.99 10.18
N TYR A 19 -12.80 -4.72 11.49
CA TYR A 19 -13.84 -3.93 12.16
C TYR A 19 -13.90 -2.51 11.60
N HIS A 20 -12.74 -1.84 11.49
CA HIS A 20 -12.63 -0.49 10.94
C HIS A 20 -13.31 -0.38 9.57
N LEU A 21 -12.94 -1.27 8.64
CA LEU A 21 -13.45 -1.26 7.28
C LEU A 21 -14.93 -1.64 7.21
N LYS A 22 -15.38 -2.64 7.98
CA LYS A 22 -16.80 -3.01 8.03
C LYS A 22 -17.68 -1.86 8.49
N ASN A 23 -17.27 -1.11 9.52
CA ASN A 23 -18.07 0.05 9.96
C ASN A 23 -18.04 1.20 8.95
N LYS A 24 -16.91 1.40 8.26
CA LYS A 24 -16.79 2.48 7.28
C LYS A 24 -17.62 2.22 6.01
N PHE A 25 -17.62 0.98 5.52
CA PHE A 25 -18.21 0.62 4.22
C PHE A 25 -19.48 -0.23 4.32
N GLY A 26 -19.89 -0.62 5.53
CA GLY A 26 -21.09 -1.43 5.75
C GLY A 26 -20.95 -2.91 5.38
N GLN A 27 -19.82 -3.34 4.83
CA GLN A 27 -19.60 -4.71 4.36
C GLN A 27 -18.15 -5.18 4.48
N LYS A 28 -17.90 -6.45 4.14
CA LYS A 28 -16.54 -7.00 4.13
C LYS A 28 -15.71 -6.28 3.08
N ILE A 29 -14.53 -5.80 3.48
CA ILE A 29 -13.51 -5.28 2.57
C ILE A 29 -12.28 -6.18 2.63
N PHE A 30 -11.69 -6.47 1.49
CA PHE A 30 -10.39 -7.14 1.42
C PHE A 30 -9.45 -6.46 0.42
N LYS A 31 -8.15 -6.58 0.69
CA LYS A 31 -7.10 -6.07 -0.18
C LYS A 31 -6.87 -7.06 -1.31
N VAL A 32 -6.82 -6.57 -2.54
CA VAL A 32 -6.42 -7.34 -3.72
C VAL A 32 -4.97 -6.96 -4.03
N ALA A 33 -4.03 -7.85 -3.73
CA ALA A 33 -2.59 -7.59 -3.86
C ALA A 33 -2.12 -7.66 -5.31
N LEU A 34 -1.64 -6.56 -5.87
CA LEU A 34 -1.27 -6.40 -7.27
C LEU A 34 0.22 -6.09 -7.38
N ASP A 35 0.86 -6.60 -8.43
CA ASP A 35 2.21 -6.23 -8.81
C ASP A 35 2.15 -5.29 -10.02
N GLY A 36 2.47 -4.01 -9.78
CA GLY A 36 2.51 -2.97 -10.81
C GLY A 36 3.66 -3.10 -11.81
N GLY A 37 4.60 -4.01 -11.56
CA GLY A 37 5.82 -4.16 -12.33
C GLY A 37 6.90 -3.13 -12.00
N PHE A 38 6.74 -2.38 -10.90
CA PHE A 38 7.73 -1.41 -10.42
C PHE A 38 8.99 -2.09 -9.88
N ASP A 39 10.00 -1.26 -9.60
CA ASP A 39 11.23 -1.68 -8.91
C ASP A 39 11.46 -0.80 -7.67
N CYS A 40 12.61 -0.98 -7.02
CA CYS A 40 13.03 -0.26 -5.84
C CYS A 40 14.35 0.47 -6.12
N PRO A 41 14.50 1.75 -5.75
CA PRO A 41 15.73 2.51 -5.96
C PRO A 41 16.95 1.94 -5.21
N ASN A 42 16.72 1.14 -4.17
CA ASN A 42 17.74 0.41 -3.43
C ASN A 42 18.19 -0.90 -4.13
N ARG A 43 17.45 -1.33 -5.17
CA ARG A 43 17.78 -2.51 -5.98
C ARG A 43 18.35 -2.12 -7.33
N ASP A 44 17.73 -1.14 -8.00
CA ASP A 44 18.10 -0.73 -9.35
C ASP A 44 19.38 0.12 -9.43
N GLY A 45 19.89 0.59 -8.28
CA GLY A 45 21.10 1.40 -8.20
C GLY A 45 20.88 2.91 -8.11
N THR A 46 19.65 3.40 -8.11
CA THR A 46 19.34 4.84 -8.05
C THR A 46 19.75 5.46 -6.72
N VAL A 47 19.51 4.76 -5.60
CA VAL A 47 19.86 5.22 -4.24
C VAL A 47 20.92 4.33 -3.59
N ALA A 48 20.84 3.01 -3.82
CA ALA A 48 21.79 2.03 -3.30
C ALA A 48 21.70 0.73 -4.12
N HIS A 49 22.48 -0.28 -3.76
CA HIS A 49 22.51 -1.58 -4.43
C HIS A 49 22.19 -2.73 -3.45
N GLY A 50 21.72 -3.84 -3.99
CA GLY A 50 21.48 -5.10 -3.26
C GLY A 50 20.11 -5.22 -2.60
N GLY A 51 19.40 -4.11 -2.39
CA GLY A 51 18.10 -4.09 -1.71
C GLY A 51 18.21 -4.25 -0.19
N CYS A 52 17.07 -4.11 0.50
CA CYS A 52 17.01 -4.33 1.94
C CYS A 52 17.25 -5.82 2.23
N THR A 53 18.01 -6.14 3.28
CA THR A 53 18.48 -7.52 3.58
C THR A 53 17.35 -8.52 3.84
N PHE A 54 16.17 -8.05 4.25
CA PHE A 54 14.98 -8.86 4.52
C PHE A 54 14.01 -8.95 3.34
N CYS A 55 14.21 -8.15 2.29
CA CYS A 55 13.27 -8.05 1.18
C CYS A 55 13.48 -9.20 0.20
N SER A 56 12.40 -9.94 -0.12
CA SER A 56 12.46 -11.03 -1.09
C SER A 56 12.86 -10.54 -2.49
N ALA A 57 13.30 -11.45 -3.35
CA ALA A 57 13.60 -11.10 -4.75
C ALA A 57 12.37 -10.50 -5.49
N ALA A 58 11.16 -10.84 -5.04
CA ALA A 58 9.91 -10.29 -5.53
C ALA A 58 9.51 -8.96 -4.86
N GLY A 59 10.41 -8.30 -4.12
CA GLY A 59 10.10 -7.01 -3.50
C GLY A 59 9.06 -7.09 -2.38
N SER A 60 8.96 -8.23 -1.68
CA SER A 60 7.86 -8.59 -0.76
C SER A 60 6.50 -8.80 -1.45
N GLY A 61 6.51 -9.03 -2.76
CA GLY A 61 5.35 -9.37 -3.60
C GLY A 61 5.13 -10.86 -3.81
N ASP A 62 5.67 -11.74 -2.96
CA ASP A 62 5.67 -13.20 -3.16
C ASP A 62 4.25 -13.81 -3.31
N PHE A 63 3.22 -13.08 -2.86
CA PHE A 63 1.81 -13.46 -2.96
C PHE A 63 0.96 -12.44 -3.75
N ALA A 64 1.60 -11.46 -4.40
CA ALA A 64 0.93 -10.52 -5.28
C ALA A 64 0.58 -11.17 -6.63
N GLY A 65 -0.12 -10.44 -7.48
CA GLY A 65 -0.40 -10.87 -8.84
C GLY A 65 0.88 -11.05 -9.67
N ASN A 66 0.75 -11.76 -10.79
CA ASN A 66 1.88 -12.00 -11.69
C ASN A 66 2.24 -10.71 -12.44
N ARG A 67 3.43 -10.17 -12.20
CA ARG A 67 3.94 -8.95 -12.85
C ARG A 67 3.97 -8.97 -14.38
N ALA A 68 3.96 -10.16 -14.99
CA ALA A 68 3.90 -10.31 -16.45
C ALA A 68 2.48 -10.13 -17.01
N GLU A 69 1.46 -10.07 -16.15
CA GLU A 69 0.06 -9.93 -16.55
C GLU A 69 -0.42 -8.48 -16.39
N PRO A 70 -1.36 -8.02 -17.24
CA PRO A 70 -2.05 -6.74 -17.04
C PRO A 70 -2.72 -6.66 -15.67
N ILE A 71 -2.79 -5.45 -15.10
CA ILE A 71 -3.30 -5.22 -13.74
C ILE A 71 -4.74 -5.71 -13.57
N GLU A 72 -5.57 -5.51 -14.58
CA GLU A 72 -6.97 -5.91 -14.61
C GLU A 72 -7.13 -7.43 -14.58
N VAL A 73 -6.19 -8.15 -15.22
CA VAL A 73 -6.15 -9.62 -15.21
C VAL A 73 -5.73 -10.12 -13.83
N GLN A 74 -4.69 -9.54 -13.24
CA GLN A 74 -4.26 -9.85 -11.86
C GLN A 74 -5.42 -9.61 -10.88
N PHE A 75 -6.09 -8.46 -11.00
CA PHE A 75 -7.20 -8.07 -10.14
C PHE A 75 -8.34 -9.08 -10.21
N LYS A 76 -8.80 -9.45 -11.42
CA LYS A 76 -9.90 -10.40 -11.60
C LYS A 76 -9.60 -11.77 -11.00
N LYS A 77 -8.41 -12.32 -11.29
CA LYS A 77 -7.99 -13.64 -10.75
C LYS A 77 -7.94 -13.66 -9.22
N ILE A 78 -7.35 -12.63 -8.62
CA ILE A 78 -7.20 -12.57 -7.17
C ILE A 78 -8.55 -12.30 -6.51
N LYS A 79 -9.37 -11.41 -7.10
CA LYS A 79 -10.74 -11.16 -6.67
C LYS A 79 -11.56 -12.45 -6.64
N GLU A 80 -11.55 -13.22 -7.74
CA GLU A 80 -12.26 -14.51 -7.85
C GLU A 80 -11.82 -15.49 -6.76
N ARG A 81 -10.50 -15.65 -6.56
CA ARG A 81 -9.97 -16.51 -5.49
C ARG A 81 -10.40 -16.04 -4.10
N MET A 82 -10.42 -14.73 -3.85
CA MET A 82 -10.88 -14.19 -2.55
C MET A 82 -12.38 -14.45 -2.33
N HIS A 83 -13.18 -14.50 -3.40
CA HIS A 83 -14.59 -14.84 -3.30
C HIS A 83 -14.88 -16.31 -2.98
N GLU A 84 -13.93 -17.22 -3.16
CA GLU A 84 -14.04 -18.59 -2.63
C GLU A 84 -14.14 -18.59 -1.09
N LYS A 85 -13.58 -17.58 -0.44
CA LYS A 85 -13.63 -17.40 1.02
C LYS A 85 -14.74 -16.45 1.48
N TRP A 86 -14.99 -15.38 0.74
CA TRP A 86 -15.99 -14.37 1.08
C TRP A 86 -16.92 -14.12 -0.10
N SER A 87 -18.13 -14.65 -0.03
CA SER A 87 -19.12 -14.54 -1.12
C SER A 87 -19.46 -13.10 -1.49
N GLU A 88 -19.37 -12.18 -0.54
CA GLU A 88 -19.64 -10.75 -0.74
C GLU A 88 -18.50 -9.90 -0.19
N GLY A 89 -18.25 -8.77 -0.84
CA GLY A 89 -17.33 -7.75 -0.36
C GLY A 89 -16.93 -6.76 -1.43
N GLN A 90 -16.28 -5.69 -0.98
CA GLN A 90 -15.65 -4.68 -1.81
C GLN A 90 -14.13 -4.70 -1.62
N TYR A 91 -13.42 -3.96 -2.46
CA TYR A 91 -11.99 -4.16 -2.65
C TYR A 91 -11.20 -2.89 -2.38
N ILE A 92 -10.02 -3.09 -1.80
CA ILE A 92 -8.94 -2.11 -1.85
C ILE A 92 -7.88 -2.68 -2.78
N ALA A 93 -7.62 -2.02 -3.90
CA ALA A 93 -6.48 -2.38 -4.74
C ALA A 93 -5.19 -2.12 -3.96
N TYR A 94 -4.31 -3.11 -3.86
CA TYR A 94 -3.13 -3.02 -3.01
C TYR A 94 -1.85 -3.26 -3.80
N PHE A 95 -1.10 -2.19 -4.03
CA PHE A 95 0.21 -2.23 -4.66
C PHE A 95 1.26 -2.39 -3.56
N GLN A 96 1.72 -3.63 -3.36
CA GLN A 96 2.61 -4.01 -2.25
C GLN A 96 4.07 -4.15 -2.68
N ALA A 97 4.30 -4.78 -3.83
CA ALA A 97 5.63 -5.21 -4.25
C ALA A 97 6.51 -3.99 -4.59
N PHE A 98 7.76 -4.00 -4.14
CA PHE A 98 8.75 -2.94 -4.43
C PHE A 98 8.33 -1.54 -3.97
N THR A 99 8.70 -0.50 -4.71
CA THR A 99 8.42 0.91 -4.40
C THR A 99 7.44 1.44 -5.42
N ASN A 100 6.15 1.42 -5.08
CA ASN A 100 5.09 1.61 -6.09
C ASN A 100 4.95 3.05 -6.60
N THR A 101 5.70 4.00 -6.04
CA THR A 101 5.81 5.37 -6.56
C THR A 101 7.16 5.67 -7.21
N HIS A 102 8.00 4.66 -7.44
CA HIS A 102 9.28 4.79 -8.13
C HIS A 102 9.12 4.67 -9.65
N ALA A 103 8.45 5.66 -10.24
CA ALA A 103 8.29 5.83 -11.69
C ALA A 103 7.75 7.25 -11.97
N PRO A 104 7.79 7.73 -13.23
CA PRO A 104 7.08 8.95 -13.61
C PRO A 104 5.58 8.86 -13.33
N VAL A 105 4.94 9.95 -12.91
CA VAL A 105 3.52 9.99 -12.51
C VAL A 105 2.56 9.42 -13.56
N GLU A 106 2.87 9.56 -14.84
CA GLU A 106 2.05 8.99 -15.93
C GLU A 106 2.05 7.46 -15.92
N VAL A 107 3.17 6.82 -15.57
CA VAL A 107 3.23 5.36 -15.39
C VAL A 107 2.42 4.93 -14.17
N LEU A 108 2.40 5.72 -13.09
CA LEU A 108 1.57 5.44 -11.92
C LEU A 108 0.08 5.46 -12.32
N LYS A 109 -0.35 6.47 -13.09
CA LYS A 109 -1.72 6.56 -13.62
C LYS A 109 -2.09 5.35 -14.46
N GLU A 110 -1.19 4.93 -15.37
CA GLU A 110 -1.41 3.73 -16.19
C GLU A 110 -1.62 2.45 -15.37
N LYS A 111 -1.00 2.34 -14.17
CA LYS A 111 -1.17 1.18 -13.30
C LYS A 111 -2.37 1.29 -12.38
N TYR A 112 -2.66 2.47 -11.84
CA TYR A 112 -3.68 2.64 -10.80
C TYR A 112 -5.06 2.88 -11.40
N GLU A 113 -5.18 3.71 -12.43
CA GLU A 113 -6.50 4.09 -12.97
C GLU A 113 -7.33 2.91 -13.49
N PRO A 114 -6.77 1.89 -14.15
CA PRO A 114 -7.58 0.77 -14.65
C PRO A 114 -8.29 0.02 -13.53
N VAL A 115 -7.60 -0.27 -12.42
CA VAL A 115 -8.23 -0.99 -11.30
C VAL A 115 -9.23 -0.12 -10.55
N LEU A 116 -9.05 1.20 -10.51
CA LEU A 116 -10.02 2.11 -9.89
C LEU A 116 -11.35 2.19 -10.66
N LYS A 117 -11.40 1.71 -11.91
CA LYS A 117 -12.61 1.63 -12.73
C LYS A 117 -13.38 0.31 -12.54
N GLU A 118 -12.79 -0.67 -11.86
CA GLU A 118 -13.43 -1.96 -11.61
C GLU A 118 -14.53 -1.83 -10.55
N ASP A 119 -15.68 -2.46 -10.81
CA ASP A 119 -16.82 -2.42 -9.90
C ASP A 119 -16.47 -2.97 -8.52
N GLY A 120 -16.87 -2.22 -7.48
CA GLY A 120 -16.65 -2.59 -6.07
C GLY A 120 -15.28 -2.21 -5.52
N VAL A 121 -14.38 -1.61 -6.31
CA VAL A 121 -13.15 -1.01 -5.79
C VAL A 121 -13.48 0.30 -5.09
N VAL A 122 -13.25 0.35 -3.78
CA VAL A 122 -13.57 1.52 -2.93
C VAL A 122 -12.34 2.27 -2.45
N GLY A 123 -11.16 1.69 -2.63
CA GLY A 123 -9.93 2.27 -2.11
C GLY A 123 -8.69 1.74 -2.79
N LEU A 124 -7.59 2.41 -2.46
CA LEU A 124 -6.26 2.12 -2.96
C LEU A 124 -5.29 2.11 -1.78
N SER A 125 -4.39 1.14 -1.75
CA SER A 125 -3.33 1.02 -0.76
C SER A 125 -2.01 0.92 -1.52
N ILE A 126 -1.07 1.82 -1.25
CA ILE A 126 0.19 1.93 -1.99
C ILE A 126 1.34 1.78 -1.01
N ALA A 127 2.08 0.69 -1.07
CA ALA A 127 3.33 0.54 -0.35
C ALA A 127 4.46 1.21 -1.12
N THR A 128 5.18 2.11 -0.46
CA THR A 128 6.29 2.83 -1.08
C THR A 128 7.34 3.30 -0.07
N ARG A 129 8.44 3.84 -0.60
CA ARG A 129 9.50 4.45 0.18
C ARG A 129 9.25 5.94 0.39
N PRO A 130 9.70 6.52 1.51
CA PRO A 130 9.48 7.94 1.78
C PRO A 130 10.26 8.88 0.86
N ASP A 131 11.35 8.43 0.25
CA ASP A 131 12.15 9.19 -0.73
C ASP A 131 11.60 9.12 -2.17
N CYS A 132 10.58 8.30 -2.45
CA CYS A 132 9.93 8.22 -3.75
C CYS A 132 8.62 9.03 -3.79
N LEU A 133 8.63 10.23 -3.20
CA LEU A 133 7.49 11.14 -3.13
C LEU A 133 7.85 12.53 -3.69
N PRO A 134 8.19 12.62 -5.00
CA PRO A 134 8.29 13.91 -5.66
C PRO A 134 6.92 14.60 -5.68
N ASP A 135 6.93 15.92 -5.86
CA ASP A 135 5.73 16.74 -5.63
C ASP A 135 4.60 16.40 -6.62
N ASP A 136 4.92 16.08 -7.88
CA ASP A 136 3.94 15.65 -8.88
C ASP A 136 3.23 14.34 -8.51
N VAL A 137 3.97 13.38 -7.95
CA VAL A 137 3.41 12.15 -7.39
C VAL A 137 2.51 12.46 -6.20
N VAL A 138 2.94 13.33 -5.27
CA VAL A 138 2.13 13.68 -4.09
C VAL A 138 0.84 14.38 -4.49
N GLU A 139 0.88 15.29 -5.46
CA GLU A 139 -0.32 15.95 -5.98
C GLU A 139 -1.28 14.95 -6.64
N TYR A 140 -0.75 13.99 -7.42
CA TYR A 140 -1.58 12.92 -7.97
C TYR A 140 -2.20 12.04 -6.88
N LEU A 141 -1.44 11.66 -5.85
CA LEU A 141 -1.97 10.94 -4.69
C LEU A 141 -3.05 11.76 -3.95
N ALA A 142 -2.91 13.08 -3.90
CA ALA A 142 -3.93 13.96 -3.33
C ALA A 142 -5.24 13.93 -4.15
N GLU A 143 -5.16 13.95 -5.48
CA GLU A 143 -6.33 13.75 -6.35
C GLU A 143 -6.99 12.39 -6.12
N LEU A 144 -6.20 11.31 -5.99
CA LEU A 144 -6.71 9.98 -5.66
C LEU A 144 -7.41 9.94 -4.30
N ASN A 145 -6.88 10.64 -3.31
CA ASN A 145 -7.44 10.70 -1.95
C ASN A 145 -8.82 11.36 -1.91
N GLN A 146 -9.14 12.25 -2.85
CA GLN A 146 -10.45 12.91 -2.92
C GLN A 146 -11.56 11.97 -3.40
N ARG A 147 -11.22 10.93 -4.17
CA ARG A 147 -12.19 10.04 -4.82
C ARG A 147 -12.09 8.57 -4.40
N THR A 148 -11.10 8.22 -3.59
CA THR A 148 -10.88 6.86 -3.10
C THR A 148 -10.56 6.87 -1.60
N TYR A 149 -10.78 5.74 -0.94
CA TYR A 149 -10.20 5.54 0.38
C TYR A 149 -8.71 5.16 0.25
N LEU A 150 -7.85 6.18 0.16
CA LEU A 150 -6.42 6.02 -0.06
C LEU A 150 -5.65 5.78 1.25
N TRP A 151 -4.75 4.81 1.20
CA TRP A 151 -3.69 4.57 2.18
C TRP A 151 -2.32 4.53 1.48
N VAL A 152 -1.33 5.16 2.09
CA VAL A 152 0.08 5.02 1.71
C VAL A 152 0.80 4.33 2.85
N GLU A 153 1.40 3.17 2.55
CA GLU A 153 2.18 2.39 3.49
C GLU A 153 3.65 2.76 3.29
N LEU A 154 4.22 3.57 4.21
CA LEU A 154 5.59 4.05 4.11
C LEU A 154 6.54 3.12 4.84
N GLY A 155 7.55 2.63 4.11
CA GLY A 155 8.56 1.73 4.66
C GLY A 155 9.48 2.39 5.68
N LEU A 156 9.11 2.38 6.97
CA LEU A 156 10.03 2.74 8.05
C LEU A 156 10.82 1.52 8.54
N GLN A 157 10.17 0.43 8.93
CA GLN A 157 10.80 -0.76 9.53
C GLN A 157 11.43 -0.53 10.93
N THR A 158 12.21 0.53 11.12
CA THR A 158 12.89 0.85 12.38
C THR A 158 13.12 2.36 12.53
N VAL A 159 13.04 2.84 13.77
CA VAL A 159 13.42 4.21 14.15
C VAL A 159 14.91 4.37 14.44
N HIS A 160 15.64 3.24 14.57
CA HIS A 160 17.06 3.26 14.92
C HIS A 160 17.93 3.25 13.65
N GLN A 161 18.75 4.29 13.48
CA GLN A 161 19.62 4.42 12.31
C GLN A 161 20.60 3.23 12.19
N SER A 162 21.15 2.75 13.31
CA SER A 162 22.06 1.59 13.31
C SER A 162 21.41 0.32 12.74
N THR A 163 20.12 0.10 13.01
CA THR A 163 19.37 -1.01 12.40
C THR A 163 19.05 -0.74 10.94
N SER A 164 18.72 0.51 10.58
CA SER A 164 18.49 0.92 9.18
C SER A 164 19.71 0.66 8.30
N ASP A 165 20.90 0.98 8.81
CA ASP A 165 22.17 0.76 8.12
C ASP A 165 22.45 -0.75 7.98
N LEU A 166 22.26 -1.51 9.07
CA LEU A 166 22.44 -2.97 9.08
C LEU A 166 21.55 -3.68 8.04
N ILE A 167 20.29 -3.24 7.89
CA ILE A 167 19.35 -3.87 6.96
C ILE A 167 19.41 -3.28 5.55
N ASN A 168 20.36 -2.38 5.28
CA ASN A 168 20.51 -1.67 4.01
C ASN A 168 19.19 -1.03 3.55
N ARG A 169 18.47 -0.33 4.44
CA ARG A 169 17.19 0.35 4.07
C ARG A 169 17.42 1.53 3.13
N ALA A 170 18.61 2.16 3.22
CA ALA A 170 19.07 3.23 2.34
C ALA A 170 18.19 4.49 2.34
N HIS A 171 17.62 4.87 3.48
CA HIS A 171 17.13 6.22 3.78
C HIS A 171 17.11 6.44 5.31
N ASP A 172 17.10 7.69 5.75
CA ASP A 172 17.13 8.06 7.16
C ASP A 172 15.74 8.38 7.72
N MET A 173 15.70 8.78 9.00
CA MET A 173 14.48 9.20 9.69
C MET A 173 13.93 10.54 9.20
N GLN A 174 14.80 11.48 8.79
CA GLN A 174 14.35 12.78 8.30
C GLN A 174 13.57 12.64 7.00
N THR A 175 14.10 11.84 6.07
CA THR A 175 13.42 11.45 4.82
C THR A 175 12.03 10.89 5.10
N TYR A 176 11.91 10.02 6.11
CA TYR A 176 10.61 9.47 6.53
C TYR A 176 9.66 10.56 7.05
N TYR A 177 10.14 11.46 7.91
CA TYR A 177 9.32 12.57 8.42
C TYR A 177 8.86 13.51 7.30
N ASP A 178 9.72 13.80 6.33
CA ASP A 178 9.40 14.65 5.19
C ASP A 178 8.32 13.99 4.32
N GLY A 179 8.44 12.68 4.04
CA GLY A 179 7.44 11.92 3.31
C GLY A 179 6.08 11.88 4.02
N VAL A 180 6.06 11.63 5.33
CA VAL A 180 4.83 11.69 6.13
C VAL A 180 4.21 13.10 6.08
N THR A 181 5.03 14.14 6.23
CA THR A 181 4.58 15.53 6.23
C THR A 181 3.93 15.91 4.90
N LYS A 182 4.58 15.55 3.78
CA LYS A 182 4.04 15.75 2.42
C LYS A 182 2.65 15.10 2.28
N LEU A 183 2.51 13.82 2.64
CA LEU A 183 1.23 13.11 2.52
C LEU A 183 0.15 13.67 3.45
N ARG A 184 0.50 13.99 4.70
CA ARG A 184 -0.44 14.51 5.69
C ARG A 184 -0.94 15.92 5.37
N LYS A 185 -0.17 16.73 4.65
CA LYS A 185 -0.63 18.03 4.11
C LYS A 185 -1.90 17.88 3.25
N HIS A 186 -2.08 16.74 2.59
CA HIS A 186 -3.26 16.43 1.77
C HIS A 186 -4.26 15.48 2.46
N ASN A 187 -4.14 15.32 3.80
CA ASN A 187 -4.98 14.43 4.61
C ASN A 187 -4.97 12.96 4.14
N ILE A 188 -3.88 12.51 3.53
CA ILE A 188 -3.73 11.11 3.10
C ILE A 188 -3.50 10.23 4.33
N ASN A 189 -4.13 9.05 4.37
CA ASN A 189 -3.90 8.09 5.44
C ASN A 189 -2.52 7.45 5.26
N VAL A 190 -1.72 7.44 6.33
CA VAL A 190 -0.38 6.85 6.33
C VAL A 190 -0.30 5.79 7.42
N CYS A 191 0.27 4.63 7.08
CA CYS A 191 0.74 3.61 8.03
C CYS A 191 2.16 3.17 7.69
N THR A 192 2.75 2.40 8.60
CA THR A 192 4.13 1.97 8.59
C THR A 192 4.29 0.64 9.30
#